data_AF-A0A535MS69-F1
#
_entry.id   AF-A0A535MS69-F1
#
_cell.length_a   1.000
_cell.length_b   1.000
_cell.length_c   1.000
_cell.angle_alpha   90.00
_cell.angle_beta   90.00
_cell.angle_gamma   90.00
#
_symmetry.space_group_name_H-M   'P 1'
#
loop_
_entity.id
_entity.type
_entity.pdbx_description
1 polymer ?
#
loop_
_entity_poly.entity_id
_entity_poly.type
_entity_poly.pdbx_seq_one_letter_code
_entity_poly.pdbx_strand_id
1 'polypeptide(L)' 'MARIAGVDIPRDKRVGVALTYIFGIGPTTSKRILSLAQISPDLRTRELTDAQVGKL' A
#
# COMPACT_ATOMS: atom_id res chain seq x y z
N MET A 1 3.70 -4.64 -12.30
CA MET A 1 3.80 -4.88 -10.85
C MET A 1 4.20 -3.61 -10.14
N ALA A 2 3.55 -3.25 -9.03
CA ALA A 2 4.01 -2.12 -8.21
C ALA A 2 4.92 -2.70 -7.13
N ARG A 3 6.18 -2.27 -7.10
CA ARG A 3 7.13 -2.68 -6.08
C ARG A 3 7.07 -1.65 -4.96
N ILE A 4 6.62 -2.06 -3.78
CA ILE A 4 6.50 -1.20 -2.59
C ILE A 4 7.40 -1.80 -1.52
N ALA A 5 8.32 -1.01 -0.95
CA ALA A 5 9.29 -1.45 0.05
C ALA A 5 10.07 -2.75 -0.32
N GLY A 6 10.35 -2.95 -1.62
CA GLY A 6 11.05 -4.14 -2.11
C GLY A 6 10.18 -5.40 -2.28
N VAL A 7 8.87 -5.32 -1.99
CA VAL A 7 7.90 -6.41 -2.18
C VAL A 7 7.08 -6.16 -3.45
N ASP A 8 6.93 -7.19 -4.27
CA ASP A 8 6.12 -7.15 -5.49
C ASP A 8 4.64 -7.35 -5.14
N ILE A 9 3.85 -6.28 -5.28
CA ILE A 9 2.44 -6.27 -4.89
C ILE A 9 1.54 -6.29 -6.15
N PRO A 10 0.45 -7.07 -6.14
CA PRO A 10 -0.50 -7.11 -7.25
C PRO A 10 -1.22 -5.77 -7.42
N ARG A 11 -1.29 -5.27 -8.67
CA ARG A 11 -1.81 -3.94 -9.00
C ARG A 11 -3.33 -3.80 -8.88
N ASP A 12 -4.06 -4.92 -8.91
CA ASP A 12 -5.53 -4.94 -8.87
C ASP A 12 -6.14 -5.06 -7.47
N LYS A 13 -5.32 -5.01 -6.41
CA LYS A 13 -5.80 -5.01 -5.03
C LYS A 13 -5.93 -3.60 -4.46
N ARG A 14 -6.77 -3.50 -3.43
CA ARG A 14 -6.87 -2.30 -2.60
C ARG A 14 -5.57 -2.12 -1.83
N VAL A 15 -5.06 -0.89 -1.73
CA VAL A 15 -3.76 -0.59 -1.09
C VAL A 15 -3.70 -1.14 0.34
N GLY A 16 -4.82 -1.04 1.09
CA GLY A 16 -4.91 -1.57 2.45
C GLY A 16 -4.58 -3.06 2.56
N VAL A 17 -5.07 -3.88 1.62
CA VAL A 17 -4.80 -5.32 1.57
C VAL A 17 -3.47 -5.61 0.88
N ALA A 18 -3.07 -4.77 -0.06
CA ALA A 18 -1.79 -4.88 -0.74
C ALA A 18 -0.62 -4.78 0.26
N LEU A 19 -0.67 -3.81 1.17
CA LEU A 19 0.36 -3.61 2.19
C LEU A 19 0.49 -4.80 3.15
N THR A 20 -0.57 -5.59 3.36
CA THR A 20 -0.47 -6.78 4.24
C THR A 20 0.29 -7.95 3.61
N TYR A 21 0.73 -7.83 2.35
CA TYR A 21 1.68 -8.78 1.76
C TYR A 21 3.11 -8.56 2.26
N ILE A 22 3.40 -7.40 2.85
CA ILE A 22 4.68 -7.11 3.46
C ILE A 22 4.74 -7.82 4.81
N PHE A 23 5.78 -8.61 5.03
CA PHE A 23 5.97 -9.34 6.29
C PHE A 23 6.01 -8.38 7.48
N GLY A 24 5.18 -8.63 8.49
CA GLY A 24 5.05 -7.77 9.67
C GLY A 24 4.03 -6.64 9.55
N ILE A 25 3.43 -6.41 8.37
CA ILE A 25 2.35 -5.43 8.21
C ILE A 25 0.99 -6.12 8.29
N GLY A 26 0.33 -5.95 9.43
CA GLY A 26 -1.06 -6.37 9.62
C GLY A 26 -2.09 -5.34 9.10
N PRO A 27 -3.39 -5.66 9.11
CA PRO A 27 -4.44 -4.76 8.67
C PRO A 27 -4.52 -3.46 9.48
N THR A 28 -4.21 -3.51 10.77
CA THR A 28 -4.14 -2.34 11.66
C THR A 28 -2.96 -1.43 11.30
N THR A 29 -1.77 -2.01 11.11
CA THR A 29 -0.56 -1.28 10.71
C THR A 29 -0.73 -0.65 9.33
N SER A 30 -1.28 -1.40 8.38
CA SER A 30 -1.58 -0.92 7.03
C SER A 30 -2.50 0.31 7.05
N LYS A 31 -3.63 0.26 7.79
CA LYS A 31 -4.52 1.43 7.95
C LYS A 31 -3.81 2.63 8.58
N ARG A 32 -2.93 2.39 9.55
CA ARG A 32 -2.17 3.46 10.21
C ARG A 32 -1.17 4.11 9.26
N ILE A 33 -0.43 3.33 8.49
CA ILE A 33 0.50 3.82 7.45
C ILE A 33 -0.26 4.62 6.40
N LEU A 34 -1.40 4.11 5.93
CA LEU A 34 -2.24 4.80 4.94
C LEU A 34 -2.81 6.11 5.48
N SER A 35 -3.22 6.13 6.75
CA SER A 35 -3.67 7.36 7.41
C SER A 35 -2.55 8.39 7.54
N LEU A 36 -1.32 7.97 7.83
CA LEU A 36 -0.16 8.85 7.91
C LEU A 36 0.25 9.36 6.52
N ALA A 37 0.15 8.52 5.50
CA ALA A 37 0.42 8.87 4.11
C ALA A 37 -0.72 9.67 3.46
N GLN A 38 -1.86 9.86 4.15
CA GLN A 38 -3.09 10.46 3.62
C GLN A 38 -3.59 9.78 2.33
N ILE A 39 -3.47 8.44 2.28
CA ILE A 39 -3.91 7.61 1.16
C ILE A 39 -5.18 6.85 1.58
N SER A 40 -6.19 6.86 0.72
CA SER A 40 -7.41 6.08 0.98
C SER A 40 -7.11 4.57 0.91
N PRO A 41 -7.53 3.76 1.90
CA PRO A 41 -7.37 2.30 1.86
C PRO A 41 -8.18 1.63 0.75
N ASP A 42 -9.19 2.31 0.20
CA ASP A 42 -10.02 1.82 -0.90
C ASP A 42 -9.43 2.07 -2.28
N LEU A 43 -8.39 2.90 -2.39
CA LEU A 43 -7.65 3.07 -3.65
C LEU A 43 -7.09 1.73 -4.10
N ARG A 44 -7.00 1.54 -5.42
CA ARG A 44 -6.24 0.41 -5.97
C ARG A 44 -4.76 0.74 -6.06
N THR A 45 -3.92 -0.28 -5.93
CA THR A 45 -2.46 -0.15 -6.10
C THR A 45 -2.07 0.39 -7.48
N ARG A 46 -2.89 0.17 -8.52
CA ARG A 46 -2.70 0.76 -9.85
C ARG A 46 -2.91 2.29 -9.91
N GLU A 47 -3.65 2.85 -8.95
CA GLU A 47 -4.01 4.28 -8.89
C GLU A 47 -3.04 5.06 -8.00
N LEU A 48 -2.10 4.36 -7.36
CA LEU A 48 -1.00 4.99 -6.63
C LEU A 48 -0.07 5.69 -7.61
N THR A 49 0.24 6.94 -7.30
CA THR A 49 1.31 7.69 -7.96
C THR A 49 2.67 7.30 -7.38
N ASP A 50 3.75 7.44 -8.15
CA ASP A 50 5.12 7.15 -7.66
C ASP A 50 5.48 7.97 -6.41
N ALA A 51 4.95 9.18 -6.28
CA ALA A 51 5.11 10.02 -5.09
C ALA A 51 4.43 9.42 -3.84
N GLN A 52 3.30 8.74 -4.01
CA GLN A 52 2.62 8.03 -2.92
C GLN A 52 3.33 6.71 -2.59
N VAL A 53 3.88 6.02 -3.60
CA VAL A 53 4.71 4.82 -3.41
C VAL A 53 5.97 5.14 -2.61
N GLY A 54 6.63 6.29 -2.86
CA GLY A 54 7.81 6.71 -2.09
C GLY A 54 7.51 7.15 -0.65
N LYS A 55 6.24 7.42 -0.30
CA LYS A 55 5.80 7.75 1.06
C LYS A 55 5.43 6.51 1.90
N LEU A 56 5.31 5.34 1.27
CA LEU A 56 4.93 4.06 1.86
C LEU A 56 6.16 3.18 2.09
#